data_AF-A0A4Y7JND6-F1
#
_entry.id   AF-A0A4Y7JND6-F1
#
_cell.length_a   1.000
_cell.length_b   1.000
_cell.length_c   1.000
_cell.angle_alpha   90.00
_cell.angle_beta   90.00
_cell.angle_gamma   90.00
#
_symmetry.space_group_name_H-M   'P 1'
#
loop_
_entity.id
_entity.type
_entity.pdbx_description
1 polymer ?
#
loop_
_entity_poly.entity_id
_entity_poly.type
_entity_poly.pdbx_seq_one_letter_code
_entity_poly.pdbx_strand_id
1 'polypeptide(L)'
;MTIDSQNQQTETYDRSKEVKEFDDSKIRVKGLVDSGITTIPRFFVRPPESFPSITHPNPSDDHHHRRKEIPVIDLSFVNSHRRTIIIDEIKEASSKWGFFQILNHGVPINVLVF
;
A
#
# COMPACT_ATOMS: atom_id res chain seq x y z
N MET A 1 17.50 47.07 -31.46
CA MET A 1 18.26 45.83 -31.61
C MET A 1 18.20 45.08 -30.29
N THR A 2 17.33 44.07 -30.32
CA THR A 2 17.22 42.84 -29.52
C THR A 2 18.49 42.37 -28.82
N ILE A 3 18.35 41.90 -27.58
CA ILE A 3 18.52 40.50 -27.09
C ILE A 3 18.47 40.51 -25.54
N ASP A 4 17.89 39.59 -24.77
CA ASP A 4 16.89 38.54 -24.94
C ASP A 4 16.50 38.21 -23.49
N SER A 5 15.26 38.53 -23.10
CA SER A 5 14.73 38.13 -21.80
C SER A 5 14.53 36.61 -21.84
N GLN A 6 15.31 35.90 -21.03
CA GLN A 6 15.14 34.47 -20.79
C GLN A 6 13.72 34.20 -20.31
N ASN A 7 12.89 33.73 -21.24
CA ASN A 7 11.53 33.26 -21.04
C ASN A 7 11.56 31.94 -20.26
N GLN A 8 11.73 32.01 -18.94
CA GLN A 8 11.35 30.90 -18.06
C GLN A 8 9.82 30.91 -17.94
N GLN A 9 9.16 30.38 -18.97
CA GLN A 9 7.79 29.89 -18.85
C GLN A 9 7.83 28.70 -17.90
N THR A 10 7.62 28.95 -16.61
CA THR A 10 7.08 27.92 -15.73
C THR A 10 5.67 27.63 -16.22
N GLU A 11 5.52 26.73 -17.19
CA GLU A 11 4.22 26.15 -17.49
C GLU A 11 3.65 25.64 -16.17
N THR A 12 2.51 26.20 -15.77
CA THR A 12 1.80 25.79 -14.57
C THR A 12 1.48 24.30 -14.71
N TYR A 13 2.09 23.45 -13.89
CA TYR A 13 1.89 22.01 -13.92
C TYR A 13 0.40 21.66 -13.81
N ASP A 14 -0.19 21.14 -14.89
CA ASP A 14 -1.58 20.71 -14.95
C ASP A 14 -1.66 19.20 -14.75
N ARG A 15 -1.81 18.79 -13.48
CA ARG A 15 -1.97 17.39 -13.09
C ARG A 15 -3.15 16.72 -13.82
N SER A 16 -4.24 17.45 -14.06
CA SER A 16 -5.46 16.90 -14.66
C SER A 16 -5.23 16.54 -16.13
N LYS A 17 -4.49 17.38 -16.86
CA LYS A 17 -4.09 17.11 -18.25
C LYS A 17 -3.22 15.86 -18.38
N GLU A 18 -2.14 15.76 -17.60
CA GLU A 18 -1.23 14.60 -17.67
C GLU A 18 -1.93 13.28 -17.28
N VAL A 19 -2.78 13.31 -16.25
CA VAL A 19 -3.58 12.12 -15.85
C VAL A 19 -4.51 11.70 -16.98
N LYS A 20 -5.16 12.67 -17.65
CA LYS A 20 -6.04 12.37 -18.79
C LYS A 20 -5.27 11.76 -19.95
N GLU A 21 -4.12 12.31 -20.32
CA GLU A 21 -3.27 11.76 -21.39
C GLU A 21 -2.80 10.33 -21.07
N PHE A 22 -2.42 10.08 -19.82
CA PHE A 22 -2.09 8.73 -19.36
C PHE A 22 -3.27 7.77 -19.45
N ASP A 23 -4.46 8.18 -18.98
CA ASP A 23 -5.67 7.37 -19.05
C ASP A 23 -6.13 7.13 -20.50
N ASP A 24 -5.92 8.09 -21.41
CA ASP A 24 -6.24 7.98 -22.83
C ASP A 24 -5.27 7.04 -23.55
N SER A 25 -4.02 6.92 -23.11
CA SER A 25 -3.03 5.98 -23.67
C SER A 25 -3.38 4.49 -23.46
N LYS A 26 -4.26 4.19 -22.49
CA LYS A 26 -4.70 2.83 -22.09
C LYS A 26 -3.59 1.86 -21.69
N ILE A 27 -2.34 2.29 -21.56
CA ILE A 27 -1.21 1.42 -21.21
C ILE A 27 -1.25 0.91 -19.76
N ARG A 28 -1.96 1.64 -18.87
CA ARG A 28 -2.03 1.37 -17.42
C ARG A 28 -0.65 1.36 -16.76
N VAL A 29 -0.60 1.08 -15.45
CA VAL A 29 0.67 1.06 -14.70
C VAL A 29 1.57 -0.10 -15.15
N LYS A 30 1.01 -1.27 -15.49
CA LYS A 30 1.81 -2.38 -16.01
C LYS A 30 2.51 -2.03 -17.33
N GLY A 31 1.80 -1.44 -18.30
CA GLY A 31 2.41 -1.02 -19.56
C GLY A 31 3.43 0.10 -19.38
N LEU A 32 3.26 0.95 -18.36
CA LEU A 32 4.25 1.93 -17.95
C LEU A 32 5.53 1.27 -17.40
N VAL A 33 5.40 0.20 -16.60
CA VAL A 33 6.57 -0.57 -16.12
C VAL A 33 7.26 -1.30 -17.27
N ASP A 34 6.47 -1.96 -18.13
CA ASP A 34 6.98 -2.73 -19.27
C ASP A 34 7.71 -1.85 -20.31
N SER A 35 7.42 -0.54 -20.37
CA SER A 35 8.09 0.40 -21.27
C SER A 35 9.49 0.81 -20.79
N GLY A 36 9.91 0.40 -19.58
CA GLY A 36 11.25 0.64 -19.07
C GLY A 36 11.49 2.08 -18.58
N ILE A 37 10.44 2.77 -18.12
CA ILE A 37 10.61 4.12 -17.54
C ILE A 37 11.64 4.10 -16.41
N THR A 38 12.49 5.12 -16.37
CA THR A 38 13.47 5.31 -15.27
C THR A 38 12.93 6.24 -14.17
N THR A 39 11.88 7.00 -14.49
CA THR A 39 11.28 8.00 -13.60
C THR A 39 9.76 7.89 -13.67
N ILE A 40 9.10 7.85 -12.51
CA ILE A 40 7.63 7.82 -12.46
C ILE A 40 7.03 9.17 -12.86
N PRO A 41 5.90 9.17 -13.58
CA PRO A 41 5.15 10.40 -13.85
C PRO A 41 4.80 11.14 -12.56
N ARG A 42 4.93 12.47 -12.59
CA ARG A 42 4.81 13.33 -11.40
C ARG A 42 3.46 13.19 -10.69
N PHE A 43 2.39 12.88 -11.42
CA PHE A 43 1.05 12.69 -10.84
C PHE A 43 0.90 11.44 -9.95
N PHE A 44 1.83 10.48 -10.01
CA PHE A 44 1.93 9.36 -9.05
C PHE A 44 2.70 9.71 -7.76
N VAL A 45 3.45 10.81 -7.77
CA VAL A 45 4.20 11.27 -6.59
C VAL A 45 3.21 11.87 -5.60
N ARG A 46 3.11 11.26 -4.41
CA ARG A 46 2.26 11.81 -3.35
C ARG A 46 2.92 13.05 -2.72
N PRO A 47 2.14 14.06 -2.29
CA PRO A 47 2.69 15.22 -1.58
C PRO A 47 3.47 14.82 -0.33
N PRO A 48 4.53 15.56 0.05
CA PRO A 48 5.32 15.29 1.26
C PRO A 48 4.50 15.18 2.55
N GLU A 49 3.35 15.86 2.63
CA GLU A 49 2.45 15.84 3.78
C GLU A 49 1.66 14.53 3.93
N SER A 50 1.68 13.66 2.91
CA SER A 50 0.96 12.37 2.89
C SER A 50 1.78 11.20 3.41
N PHE A 51 3.03 11.43 3.81
CA PHE A 51 3.85 10.42 4.45
C PHE A 51 3.54 10.45 5.96
N PRO A 52 2.87 9.42 6.52
CA PRO A 52 2.94 9.24 7.96
C PRO A 52 4.43 9.11 8.31
N SER A 53 4.89 9.76 9.38
CA SER A 53 6.28 9.65 9.83
C SER A 53 6.68 8.18 9.86
N ILE A 54 7.45 7.75 8.86
CA ILE A 54 8.07 6.45 8.85
C ILE A 54 9.21 6.61 9.85
N THR A 55 8.89 6.50 11.13
CA THR A 55 9.91 6.24 12.15
C THR A 55 10.46 4.88 11.76
N HIS A 56 11.55 4.87 11.00
CA HIS A 56 12.37 3.68 10.85
C HIS A 56 12.71 3.24 12.27
N PRO A 57 12.21 2.10 12.75
CA PRO A 57 12.54 1.70 14.09
C PRO A 57 14.03 1.36 14.08
N ASN A 58 14.83 2.18 14.75
CA ASN A 58 16.24 1.92 14.93
C ASN A 58 16.40 0.49 15.51
N PRO A 59 17.37 -0.31 15.04
CA PRO A 59 17.58 -1.66 15.55
C PRO A 59 18.01 -1.70 17.03
N SER A 60 18.34 -0.55 17.62
CA SER A 60 18.81 -0.39 19.00
C SER A 60 17.75 0.10 19.99
N ASP A 61 16.48 0.21 19.58
CA ASP A 61 15.40 0.64 20.49
C ASP A 61 14.85 -0.56 21.29
N ASP A 62 15.69 -1.04 22.22
CA ASP A 62 15.42 -2.12 23.18
C ASP A 62 14.62 -1.65 24.40
N HIS A 63 13.53 -0.91 24.18
CA HIS A 63 12.61 -0.56 25.26
C HIS A 63 11.16 -0.62 24.79
N HIS A 64 10.55 -1.79 24.96
CA HIS A 64 9.12 -1.99 25.25
C HIS A 64 8.06 -1.35 24.34
N HIS A 65 8.39 -0.85 23.15
CA HIS A 65 7.42 -0.78 22.06
C HIS A 65 7.21 -2.19 21.56
N ARG A 66 6.37 -2.97 22.26
CA ARG A 66 5.77 -4.19 21.68
C ARG A 66 5.21 -3.76 20.34
N ARG A 67 5.95 -4.02 19.25
CA ARG A 67 5.45 -3.90 17.89
C ARG A 67 4.23 -4.78 17.94
N LYS A 68 3.05 -4.16 17.96
CA LYS A 68 1.84 -4.93 17.90
C LYS A 68 1.96 -5.59 16.53
N GLU A 69 2.14 -6.91 16.52
CA GLU A 69 2.13 -7.68 15.28
C GLU A 69 0.68 -7.85 14.84
N ILE A 70 0.45 -7.79 13.52
CA ILE A 70 -0.89 -8.02 12.97
C ILE A 70 -1.37 -9.39 13.47
N PRO A 71 -2.58 -9.50 14.05
CA PRO A 71 -3.07 -10.77 14.59
C PRO A 71 -3.11 -11.84 13.50
N VAL A 72 -2.70 -13.06 13.85
CA VAL A 72 -2.78 -14.23 12.99
C VAL A 72 -3.71 -15.24 13.65
N ILE A 73 -4.75 -15.66 12.94
CA ILE A 73 -5.80 -16.55 13.47
C ILE A 73 -5.77 -17.88 12.72
N ASP A 74 -5.63 -18.98 13.46
CA ASP A 74 -5.59 -20.34 12.90
C ASP A 74 -6.97 -21.02 12.95
N LEU A 75 -7.51 -21.35 11.78
CA LEU A 75 -8.83 -21.99 11.66
C LEU A 75 -8.80 -23.52 11.65
N SER A 76 -7.65 -24.16 11.86
CA SER A 76 -7.51 -25.64 11.82
C SER A 76 -8.56 -26.39 12.63
N PHE A 77 -9.00 -25.81 13.75
CA PHE A 77 -9.92 -26.43 14.70
C PHE A 77 -11.27 -25.71 14.82
N VAL A 78 -11.66 -24.91 13.81
CA VAL A 78 -12.90 -24.10 13.81
C VAL A 78 -14.18 -24.94 13.88
N ASN A 79 -14.10 -26.20 13.48
CA ASN A 79 -15.21 -27.17 13.53
C ASN A 79 -15.15 -28.08 14.77
N SER A 80 -14.32 -27.74 15.76
CA SER A 80 -14.18 -28.48 17.02
C SER A 80 -14.66 -27.67 18.23
N HIS A 81 -14.41 -28.18 19.44
CA HIS A 81 -14.61 -27.45 20.70
C HIS A 81 -13.87 -26.10 20.77
N ARG A 82 -12.85 -25.86 19.93
CA ARG A 82 -12.13 -24.58 19.86
C ARG A 82 -12.88 -23.47 19.12
N ARG A 83 -14.04 -23.75 18.51
CA ARG A 83 -14.80 -22.77 17.73
C ARG A 83 -15.05 -21.45 18.47
N THR A 84 -15.45 -21.51 19.74
CA THR A 84 -15.74 -20.30 20.53
C THR A 84 -14.49 -19.44 20.73
N ILE A 85 -13.34 -20.06 21.02
CA ILE A 85 -12.05 -19.36 21.19
C ILE A 85 -11.68 -18.63 19.89
N ILE A 86 -11.81 -19.32 18.75
CA ILE A 86 -11.50 -18.74 17.43
C ILE A 86 -12.44 -17.56 17.11
N ILE A 87 -13.73 -17.67 17.46
CA ILE A 87 -14.68 -16.56 17.29
C ILE A 87 -14.28 -15.35 18.16
N ASP A 88 -13.85 -15.60 19.39
CA ASP A 88 -13.40 -14.53 20.30
C ASP A 88 -12.12 -13.87 19.78
N GLU A 89 -11.16 -14.65 19.24
CA GLU A 89 -9.96 -14.12 18.58
C GLU A 89 -10.31 -13.23 17.38
N ILE A 90 -11.26 -13.67 16.52
CA ILE A 90 -11.75 -12.87 15.38
C ILE A 90 -12.41 -11.58 15.85
N LYS A 91 -13.24 -11.65 16.89
CA LYS A 91 -13.94 -10.48 17.45
C LYS A 91 -12.93 -9.48 18.04
N GLU A 92 -11.94 -9.98 18.77
CA GLU A 92 -10.88 -9.15 19.35
C GLU A 92 -10.05 -8.48 18.26
N ALA A 93 -9.59 -9.25 17.26
CA ALA A 93 -8.83 -8.71 16.15
C ALA A 93 -9.64 -7.67 15.36
N SER A 94 -10.89 -7.97 15.02
CA SER A 94 -11.76 -7.04 14.30
C SER A 94 -11.98 -5.73 15.06
N SER A 95 -12.20 -5.79 16.38
CA SER A 95 -12.48 -4.60 17.20
C SER A 95 -11.24 -3.76 17.53
N LYS A 96 -10.10 -4.41 17.81
CA LYS A 96 -8.87 -3.71 18.21
C LYS A 96 -8.02 -3.27 17.02
N TRP A 97 -8.07 -4.02 15.91
CA TRP A 97 -7.19 -3.83 14.77
C TRP A 97 -7.92 -3.46 13.48
N GLY A 98 -9.16 -3.95 13.29
CA GLY A 98 -9.86 -3.85 12.02
C GLY A 98 -9.25 -4.71 10.89
N PHE A 99 -8.16 -5.43 11.15
CA PHE A 99 -7.47 -6.29 10.19
C PHE A 99 -6.67 -7.40 10.89
N PHE A 100 -6.58 -8.57 10.26
CA PHE A 100 -5.85 -9.74 10.74
C PHE A 100 -5.56 -10.71 9.59
N GLN A 101 -4.63 -11.63 9.79
CA GLN A 101 -4.29 -12.71 8.85
C GLN A 101 -4.95 -14.01 9.30
N ILE A 102 -5.28 -14.88 8.36
CA ILE A 102 -5.90 -16.18 8.64
C ILE A 102 -5.00 -17.30 8.11
N LEU A 103 -4.77 -18.32 8.94
CA LEU A 103 -4.13 -19.58 8.56
C LEU A 103 -5.15 -20.72 8.51
N ASN A 104 -4.85 -21.75 7.73
CA ASN A 104 -5.65 -22.98 7.62
C ASN A 104 -7.14 -22.70 7.35
N HIS A 105 -7.43 -21.71 6.51
CA HIS A 105 -8.79 -21.26 6.17
C HIS A 105 -9.60 -22.27 5.33
N GLY A 106 -9.01 -23.42 4.98
CA GLY A 106 -9.69 -24.48 4.23
C GLY A 106 -9.84 -24.22 2.73
N VAL A 107 -9.29 -23.12 2.21
CA VAL A 107 -9.21 -22.86 0.75
C VAL A 107 -7.93 -23.51 0.23
N PRO A 108 -8.01 -24.41 -0.78
CA PRO A 108 -6.83 -25.06 -1.35
C PRO A 108 -5.80 -24.06 -1.89
N ILE A 109 -4.51 -24.34 -1.68
CA ILE A 109 -3.43 -23.44 -2.11
C ILE A 109 -3.45 -23.21 -3.63
N ASN A 110 -3.82 -24.23 -4.41
CA ASN A 110 -3.84 -24.15 -5.87
C ASN A 110 -4.96 -23.25 -6.44
N VAL A 111 -5.94 -22.82 -5.63
CA VAL A 111 -6.96 -21.85 -6.07
C VAL A 111 -6.65 -20.42 -5.59
N LEU A 112 -5.63 -20.26 -4.74
CA LEU A 112 -5.15 -18.93 -4.36
C LEU A 112 -4.37 -18.34 -5.54
N VAL A 113 -4.96 -17.33 -6.18
CA VAL A 113 -4.27 -16.50 -7.18
C VAL A 113 -3.53 -15.39 -6.46
N PHE A 114 -2.22 -15.35 -6.64
CA PHE A 114 -1.32 -14.34 -6.11
C PHE A 114 -0.70 -13.53 -7.26
#